data_AF-A0A1B2DVD8-F1
#
_entry.id   AF-A0A1B2DVD8-F1
#
_cell.length_a   1.000
_cell.length_b   1.000
_cell.length_c   1.000
_cell.angle_alpha   90.00
_cell.angle_beta   90.00
_cell.angle_gamma   90.00
#
_symmetry.space_group_name_H-M   'P 1'
#
loop_
_entity.id
_entity.type
_entity.pdbx_description
1 polymer ?
#
loop_
_entity_poly.entity_id
_entity_poly.type
_entity_poly.pdbx_seq_one_letter_code
_entity_poly.pdbx_strand_id
1 'polypeptide(L)' 'MNLDRFEQGLPDPQESEVVDECLGCNAEIYAGQEVVQFGDGLCCNYRCLATAMGAVVITVGEDK' A
#
# COMPACT_ATOMS: atom_id res chain seq x y z
N MET A 1 18.84 -28.84 24.69
CA MET A 1 18.18 -27.52 24.60
C MET A 1 18.18 -27.18 23.13
N ASN A 2 17.01 -27.28 22.48
CA ASN A 2 16.87 -27.15 21.03
C ASN A 2 16.96 -25.68 20.61
N LEU A 3 17.81 -25.40 19.64
CA LEU A 3 18.12 -24.06 19.10
C LEU A 3 17.24 -23.74 17.88
N ASP A 4 15.98 -24.18 17.86
CA ASP A 4 15.08 -24.09 16.69
C ASP A 4 14.37 -22.73 16.58
N ARG A 5 15.02 -21.64 17.01
CA ARG A 5 14.43 -20.29 16.88
C ARG A 5 14.64 -19.69 15.48
N PHE A 6 15.37 -20.38 14.61
CA PHE A 6 15.71 -19.95 13.25
C PHE A 6 15.17 -20.90 12.16
N GLU A 7 14.45 -21.97 12.53
CA GLU A 7 13.93 -22.96 11.56
C GLU A 7 12.74 -22.45 10.73
N GLN A 8 12.14 -21.33 11.12
CA GLN A 8 11.17 -20.63 10.28
C GLN A 8 11.80 -19.33 9.82
N GLY A 9 12.48 -19.39 8.66
CA GLY A 9 12.90 -18.18 7.96
C GLY A 9 11.71 -17.22 7.84
N LEU A 10 11.94 -15.93 8.04
CA LEU A 10 10.92 -14.92 7.80
C LEU A 10 10.35 -15.15 6.39
N PRO A 11 9.02 -15.06 6.19
CA PRO A 11 8.43 -15.18 4.86
C PRO A 11 9.19 -14.25 3.91
N ASP A 12 9.67 -14.81 2.80
CA ASP A 12 10.47 -14.04 1.83
C ASP A 12 9.58 -12.89 1.33
N PRO A 13 9.98 -11.62 1.49
CA PRO A 13 9.22 -10.49 0.97
C PRO A 13 8.97 -10.60 -0.55
N GLN A 14 9.82 -11.34 -1.27
CA GLN A 14 9.70 -11.61 -2.71
C GLN A 14 8.63 -12.65 -3.07
N GLU A 15 8.04 -13.35 -2.10
CA GLU A 15 6.93 -14.31 -2.28
C GLU A 15 5.57 -13.73 -1.91
N SER A 16 5.48 -12.42 -1.63
CA SER A 16 4.21 -11.81 -1.24
C SER A 16 3.22 -11.79 -2.42
N GLU A 17 2.04 -12.38 -2.21
CA GLU A 17 0.98 -12.47 -3.22
C GLU A 17 0.40 -11.08 -3.52
N VAL A 18 0.27 -10.74 -4.80
CA VAL A 18 -0.43 -9.52 -5.23
C VAL A 18 -1.93 -9.76 -5.12
N VAL A 19 -2.60 -8.93 -4.31
CA VAL A 19 -4.03 -9.04 -4.02
C VAL A 19 -4.86 -8.07 -4.87
N ASP A 20 -4.33 -6.88 -5.15
CA ASP A 20 -5.03 -5.83 -5.89
C ASP A 20 -4.04 -4.77 -6.43
N GLU A 21 -4.55 -3.75 -7.11
CA GLU A 21 -3.80 -2.56 -7.54
C GLU A 21 -4.33 -1.29 -6.85
N CYS A 22 -3.42 -0.37 -6.50
CA CYS A 22 -3.77 0.88 -5.84
C CYS A 22 -4.55 1.83 -6.78
N LEU A 23 -5.76 2.23 -6.39
CA LEU A 23 -6.61 3.16 -7.16
C LEU A 23 -5.96 4.51 -7.49
N GLY A 24 -4.99 4.96 -6.68
CA GLY A 24 -4.36 6.28 -6.84
C GLY A 24 -3.08 6.29 -7.67
N CYS A 25 -2.34 5.17 -7.73
CA CYS A 25 -1.04 5.12 -8.41
C CYS A 25 -0.81 3.86 -9.27
N ASN A 26 -1.76 2.92 -9.29
CA ASN A 26 -1.69 1.63 -9.99
C ASN A 26 -0.50 0.75 -9.58
N ALA A 27 0.02 0.95 -8.36
CA ALA A 27 1.02 0.04 -7.80
C ALA A 27 0.35 -1.21 -7.23
N GLU A 28 1.01 -2.35 -7.35
CA GLU A 28 0.59 -3.62 -6.75
C GLU A 28 0.43 -3.49 -5.23
N ILE A 29 -0.60 -4.14 -4.68
CA ILE A 29 -0.86 -4.26 -3.26
C ILE A 29 -0.64 -5.71 -2.87
N TYR A 30 0.27 -5.94 -1.92
CA TYR A 30 0.65 -7.27 -1.50
C TYR A 30 -0.14 -7.73 -0.26
N ALA A 31 -0.31 -9.04 -0.12
CA ALA A 31 -0.95 -9.63 1.04
C ALA A 31 -0.23 -9.24 2.34
N GLY A 32 -1.00 -8.77 3.33
CA GLY A 32 -0.47 -8.30 4.61
C GLY A 32 0.05 -6.85 4.62
N GLN A 33 -0.01 -6.14 3.50
CA GLN A 33 0.30 -4.72 3.44
C GLN A 33 -0.80 -3.88 4.12
N GLU A 34 -0.39 -2.86 4.89
CA GLU A 34 -1.33 -1.86 5.41
C GLU A 34 -1.82 -0.97 4.26
N VAL A 35 -3.14 -0.87 4.10
CA VAL A 35 -3.81 -0.13 3.02
C VAL A 35 -5.00 0.65 3.54
N VAL A 36 -5.47 1.60 2.73
CA VAL A 36 -6.70 2.35 2.96
C VAL A 36 -7.77 1.87 1.97
N GLN A 37 -8.89 1.38 2.48
CA GLN A 37 -10.03 0.98 1.65
C GLN A 37 -10.88 2.19 1.26
N PHE A 38 -11.26 2.29 -0.02
CA PHE A 38 -12.11 3.36 -0.55
C PHE A 38 -13.11 2.80 -1.57
N GLY A 39 -14.40 2.81 -1.20
CA GLY A 39 -15.42 2.11 -1.99
C GLY A 39 -15.10 0.62 -2.09
N ASP A 40 -15.07 0.11 -3.32
CA ASP A 40 -14.77 -1.30 -3.61
C ASP A 40 -13.29 -1.57 -3.94
N GLY A 41 -12.41 -0.57 -3.81
CA GLY A 41 -10.98 -0.73 -4.10
C GLY A 41 -10.05 -0.27 -2.98
N LEU A 42 -8.75 -0.40 -3.23
CA LEU A 42 -7.70 -0.18 -2.23
C LEU A 42 -6.72 0.93 -2.63
N CYS A 43 -6.18 1.62 -1.63
CA CYS A 43 -5.15 2.65 -1.78
C CYS A 43 -3.97 2.33 -0.88
N CYS A 44 -2.74 2.37 -1.41
CA CYS A 44 -1.54 2.02 -0.63
C CYS A 44 -1.19 3.05 0.46
N ASN A 45 -1.76 4.25 0.45
CA ASN A 45 -1.62 5.27 1.49
C ASN A 45 -2.68 6.38 1.36
N TYR A 46 -2.76 7.26 2.37
CA TYR A 46 -3.68 8.41 2.39
C TYR A 46 -3.48 9.41 1.24
N ARG A 47 -2.26 9.53 0.69
CA ARG A 47 -2.02 10.40 -0.46
C ARG A 47 -2.70 9.83 -1.71
N CYS A 48 -2.61 8.52 -1.91
CA CYS A 48 -3.29 7.83 -3.00
C CYS A 48 -4.79 7.86 -2.83
N LEU A 49 -5.30 7.76 -1.59
CA LEU A 49 -6.71 7.99 -1.29
C LEU A 49 -7.14 9.39 -1.75
N ALA A 50 -6.40 10.44 -1.36
CA ALA A 50 -6.70 11.81 -1.75
C ALA A 50 -6.75 11.95 -3.28
N THR A 51 -5.77 11.39 -4.00
CA THR A 51 -5.76 11.34 -5.47
C THR A 51 -6.97 10.59 -6.03
N ALA A 52 -7.31 9.43 -5.48
CA ALA A 52 -8.46 8.62 -5.91
C ALA A 52 -9.80 9.34 -5.69
N MET A 53 -9.89 10.19 -4.67
CA MET A 53 -11.02 11.10 -4.43
C MET A 53 -11.03 12.33 -5.36
N GLY A 54 -10.02 12.49 -6.23
CA GLY A 54 -9.88 13.64 -7.12
C GLY A 54 -9.28 14.88 -6.45
N ALA A 55 -8.69 14.75 -5.26
CA ALA A 55 -8.01 15.86 -4.61
C ALA A 55 -6.69 16.19 -5.33
N VAL A 56 -6.37 17.49 -5.38
CA VAL A 56 -5.12 18.00 -5.95
C VAL A 56 -4.28 18.63 -4.85
N VAL A 57 -2.96 18.49 -4.95
CA VAL A 57 -2.03 19.18 -4.07
C VAL A 57 -1.81 20.59 -4.63
N ILE A 58 -2.09 21.59 -3.81
CA ILE A 58 -1.81 23.00 -4.09
C ILE A 58 -0.82 23.53 -3.06
N THR A 59 0.02 24.48 -3.47
CA THR A 59 0.78 25.30 -2.51
C THR A 59 0.04 26.62 -2.36
N VAL A 60 -0.41 26.92 -1.14
CA VAL A 60 -1.14 28.15 -0.85
C VAL A 60 -0.26 29.36 -1.16
N GLY A 61 -0.75 30.27 -2.02
CA GLY A 61 -0.02 31.47 -2.42
C GLY A 61 0.91 31.30 -3.63
N GLU A 62 0.99 30.11 -4.22
CA GLU A 62 1.64 29.85 -5.51
C GLU A 62 0.62 29.56 -6.63
N ASP A 63 -0.60 30.06 -6.49
CA ASP A 63 -1.61 30.01 -7.53
C ASP A 63 -1.13 30.81 -8.76
N LYS A 64 -1.11 30.16 -9.93
CA LYS A 64 -0.81 30.81 -11.23
C LYS A 64 -1.82 31.91 -11.57
#